data_AF-A0A1B6KV09-F1
#
_entry.id   AF-A0A1B6KV09-F1
#
_cell.length_a   1.000
_cell.length_b   1.000
_cell.length_c   1.000
_cell.angle_alpha   90.00
_cell.angle_beta   90.00
_cell.angle_gamma   90.00
#
_symmetry.space_group_name_H-M   'P 1'
#
loop_
_entity.id
_entity.type
_entity.pdbx_description
1 polymer ?
#
loop_
_entity_poly.entity_id
_entity_poly.type
_entity_poly.pdbx_seq_one_letter_code
_entity_poly.pdbx_strand_id
1 'polypeptide(L)'
;KTSGKVVYFAATFPYMILFTLLVTGLCQEGAISGVLYFITPTWEKLLDIQVWQAAAGQMFFSLSVSMGGLIMYSSYNDFRNNVYRDALVVSVMDTITSMISGIVTFSILGAMAHDLGVP
;
A
#
# COMPACT_ATOMS: atom_id res chain seq x y z
N LYS A 1 10.24 -20.02 -15.75
CA LYS A 1 9.20 -21.05 -15.42
C LYS A 1 9.05 -21.30 -13.90
N THR A 2 10.13 -21.32 -13.11
CA THR A 2 10.04 -21.53 -11.64
C THR A 2 9.67 -20.26 -10.86
N SER A 3 10.20 -19.09 -11.24
CA SER A 3 9.92 -17.80 -10.57
C SER A 3 8.42 -17.49 -10.47
N GLY A 4 7.66 -17.63 -11.57
CA GLY A 4 6.21 -17.42 -11.56
C GLY A 4 5.44 -18.34 -10.60
N LYS A 5 5.93 -19.55 -10.30
CA LYS A 5 5.31 -20.44 -9.30
C LYS A 5 5.53 -19.95 -7.86
N VAL A 6 6.73 -19.44 -7.58
CA VAL A 6 7.09 -18.86 -6.27
C VAL A 6 6.30 -17.58 -6.02
N VAL A 7 6.07 -16.78 -7.05
CA VAL A 7 5.29 -15.52 -6.96
C VAL A 7 3.86 -15.78 -6.49
N TYR A 8 3.21 -16.89 -6.85
CA TYR A 8 1.86 -17.17 -6.33
C TYR A 8 1.82 -17.19 -4.80
N PHE A 9 2.82 -17.76 -4.13
CA PHE A 9 2.89 -17.71 -2.68
C PHE A 9 3.39 -16.34 -2.20
N ALA A 10 4.52 -15.88 -2.72
CA ALA A 10 5.17 -14.65 -2.25
C ALA A 10 4.31 -13.39 -2.42
N ALA A 11 3.47 -13.34 -3.45
CA ALA A 11 2.57 -12.20 -3.68
C ALA A 11 1.25 -12.32 -2.91
N THR A 12 0.69 -13.53 -2.71
CA THR A 12 -0.63 -13.69 -2.05
C THR A 12 -0.55 -13.77 -0.54
N PHE A 13 0.51 -14.38 0.00
CA PHE A 13 0.70 -14.58 1.44
C PHE A 13 0.72 -13.25 2.23
N PRO A 14 1.37 -12.17 1.77
CA PRO A 14 1.28 -10.87 2.44
C PRO A 14 -0.15 -10.35 2.60
N TYR A 15 -1.05 -10.59 1.64
CA TYR A 15 -2.45 -10.16 1.76
C TYR A 15 -3.19 -10.94 2.85
N MET A 16 -2.90 -12.23 3.02
CA MET A 16 -3.45 -13.02 4.13
C MET A 16 -3.00 -12.47 5.49
N ILE A 17 -1.73 -12.08 5.60
CA ILE A 17 -1.20 -11.44 6.82
C ILE A 17 -1.89 -10.10 7.05
N LEU A 18 -1.93 -9.22 6.03
CA LEU A 18 -2.58 -7.92 6.13
C LEU A 18 -4.04 -8.04 6.57
N PHE A 19 -4.78 -9.00 6.01
CA PHE A 19 -6.16 -9.25 6.41
C PHE A 19 -6.27 -9.72 7.88
N THR A 20 -5.40 -10.63 8.30
CA THR A 20 -5.39 -11.12 9.70
C THR A 20 -5.04 -10.01 10.68
N LEU A 21 -4.04 -9.18 10.34
CA LEU A 21 -3.65 -8.02 11.14
C LEU A 21 -4.74 -6.94 11.17
N LEU A 22 -5.45 -6.72 10.06
CA LEU A 22 -6.57 -5.79 10.01
C LEU A 22 -7.69 -6.20 10.98
N VAL A 23 -8.11 -7.46 10.92
CA VAL A 23 -9.15 -7.98 11.82
C VAL A 23 -8.70 -7.88 13.27
N THR A 24 -7.45 -8.29 13.55
CA THR A 24 -6.91 -8.28 14.92
C THR A 24 -6.77 -6.85 15.44
N GLY A 25 -6.25 -5.92 14.63
CA GLY A 25 -6.05 -4.52 15.01
C GLY A 25 -7.36 -3.79 15.25
N LEU A 26 -8.36 -3.97 14.39
CA LEU A 26 -9.68 -3.34 14.54
C LEU A 26 -10.48 -3.87 15.75
N CYS A 27 -10.19 -5.07 16.23
CA CYS A 27 -10.80 -5.62 17.45
C CYS A 27 -10.22 -5.01 18.74
N GLN A 28 -9.12 -4.26 18.69
CA GLN A 28 -8.53 -3.62 19.86
C GLN A 28 -9.22 -2.30 20.22
N GLU A 29 -9.29 -2.01 21.51
CA GLU A 29 -9.81 -0.73 21.99
C GLU A 29 -8.89 0.42 21.55
N GLY A 30 -9.45 1.56 21.17
CA GLY A 30 -8.68 2.70 20.67
C GLY A 30 -8.22 2.62 19.20
N ALA A 31 -8.36 1.46 18.54
CA ALA A 31 -7.94 1.28 17.14
C ALA A 31 -8.65 2.23 16.16
N ILE A 32 -9.93 2.50 16.40
CA ILE A 32 -10.75 3.40 15.57
C ILE A 32 -10.18 4.83 15.59
N SER A 33 -9.64 5.30 16.72
CA SER A 33 -9.04 6.64 16.81
C SER A 33 -7.83 6.78 15.90
N GLY A 34 -6.98 5.74 15.83
CA GLY A 34 -5.84 5.71 14.93
C GLY A 34 -6.25 5.68 13.45
N VAL A 35 -7.26 4.86 13.10
CA VAL A 35 -7.81 4.84 11.73
C VAL A 35 -8.41 6.20 11.36
N LEU A 36 -9.14 6.83 12.28
CA LEU A 36 -9.72 8.15 12.05
C LEU A 36 -8.62 9.19 11.82
N TYR A 37 -7.53 9.15 12.60
CA TYR A 37 -6.38 10.02 12.39
C TYR A 37 -5.76 9.85 10.99
N PHE A 38 -5.68 8.62 10.49
CA PHE A 38 -5.14 8.35 9.15
C PHE A 38 -6.01 8.93 8.01
N ILE A 39 -7.33 8.83 8.13
CA ILE A 39 -8.25 9.23 7.05
C ILE A 39 -8.69 10.70 7.13
N THR A 40 -8.52 11.35 8.29
CA THR A 40 -8.99 12.73 8.50
C THR A 40 -8.12 13.70 7.69
N PRO A 41 -8.69 14.40 6.69
CA PRO A 41 -7.89 15.24 5.81
C PRO A 41 -7.59 16.61 6.43
N THR A 42 -6.33 17.03 6.34
CA THR A 42 -5.90 18.39 6.70
C THR A 42 -5.68 19.20 5.43
N TRP A 43 -6.73 19.86 4.95
CA TRP A 43 -6.76 20.54 3.63
C TRP A 43 -5.68 21.60 3.46
N GLU A 44 -5.30 22.30 4.53
CA GLU A 44 -4.25 23.32 4.50
C GLU A 44 -2.89 22.76 4.04
N LYS A 45 -2.63 21.47 4.29
CA LYS A 45 -1.39 20.79 3.87
C LYS A 45 -1.28 20.63 2.36
N LEU A 46 -2.39 20.70 1.61
CA LEU A 46 -2.34 20.63 0.14
C LEU A 46 -1.67 21.87 -0.49
N LEU A 47 -1.58 22.99 0.23
CA LEU A 47 -0.88 24.20 -0.22
C LEU A 47 0.63 24.09 -0.04
N ASP A 48 1.11 23.10 0.71
CA ASP A 48 2.53 22.88 0.95
C ASP A 48 3.16 22.06 -0.19
N ILE A 49 4.14 22.64 -0.88
CA ILE A 49 4.86 21.98 -1.98
C ILE A 49 5.61 20.72 -1.52
N GLN A 50 6.02 20.65 -0.25
CA GLN A 50 6.72 19.50 0.29
C GLN A 50 5.83 18.25 0.31
N VAL A 51 4.51 18.42 0.51
CA VAL A 51 3.53 17.32 0.48
C VAL A 51 3.45 16.71 -0.92
N TRP A 52 3.47 17.54 -1.97
CA TRP A 52 3.48 17.08 -3.36
C TRP A 52 4.80 16.40 -3.75
N GLN A 53 5.94 16.93 -3.28
CA GLN A 53 7.24 16.29 -3.47
C GLN A 53 7.28 14.91 -2.82
N ALA A 54 6.79 14.79 -1.58
CA ALA A 54 6.70 13.51 -0.88
C ALA A 54 5.77 12.51 -1.59
N ALA A 55 4.61 12.97 -2.06
CA ALA A 55 3.66 12.14 -2.81
C ALA A 55 4.27 11.64 -4.14
N ALA A 56 4.93 12.52 -4.90
CA ALA A 56 5.59 12.13 -6.14
C ALA A 56 6.72 11.12 -5.91
N GLY A 57 7.53 11.33 -4.87
CA GLY A 57 8.57 10.38 -4.46
C GLY A 57 7.99 9.03 -4.05
N GLN A 58 6.93 9.03 -3.24
CA GLN A 58 6.26 7.81 -2.79
C GLN A 58 5.73 7.00 -3.97
N MET A 59 5.00 7.62 -4.90
CA MET A 59 4.50 6.93 -6.11
C MET A 59 5.63 6.39 -6.98
N PHE A 60 6.70 7.16 -7.17
CA PHE A 60 7.84 6.78 -8.01
C PHE A 60 8.57 5.53 -7.46
N PHE A 61 8.84 5.52 -6.15
CA PHE A 61 9.51 4.39 -5.50
C PHE A 61 8.59 3.19 -5.29
N SER A 62 7.30 3.41 -4.99
CA SER A 62 6.31 2.32 -4.82
C SER A 62 6.20 1.46 -6.08
N LEU A 63 6.01 2.11 -7.24
CA LEU A 63 5.84 1.40 -8.51
C LEU A 63 7.14 1.00 -9.20
N SER A 64 8.29 1.51 -8.74
CA SER A 64 9.62 1.20 -9.31
C SER A 64 9.71 1.42 -10.83
N VAL A 65 9.03 2.46 -11.36
CA VAL A 65 8.77 2.68 -12.80
C VAL A 65 10.04 2.74 -13.65
N SER A 66 11.15 3.23 -13.09
CA SER A 66 12.40 3.46 -13.83
C SER A 66 13.55 2.53 -13.41
N MET A 67 13.28 1.46 -12.64
CA MET A 67 14.34 0.59 -12.08
C MET A 67 14.63 -0.65 -12.94
N GLY A 68 14.12 -0.72 -14.17
CA GLY A 68 14.40 -1.81 -15.13
C GLY A 68 13.66 -3.12 -14.87
N GLY A 69 13.17 -3.36 -13.65
CA GLY A 69 12.40 -4.57 -13.30
C GLY A 69 11.12 -4.73 -14.14
N LEU A 70 10.32 -3.67 -14.25
CA LEU A 70 9.11 -3.69 -15.09
C LEU A 70 9.43 -3.86 -16.57
N ILE A 71 10.52 -3.25 -17.06
CA ILE A 71 10.98 -3.42 -18.44
C ILE A 71 11.35 -4.89 -18.70
N MET A 72 12.10 -5.50 -17.79
CA MET A 72 12.46 -6.91 -17.87
C MET A 72 11.22 -7.82 -17.85
N TYR A 73 10.21 -7.55 -17.01
CA TYR A 73 8.98 -8.36 -17.01
C TYR A 73 8.17 -8.18 -18.29
N SER A 74 8.10 -6.95 -18.81
CA SER A 74 7.37 -6.66 -20.06
C SER A 74 8.00 -7.33 -21.29
N SER A 75 9.31 -7.61 -21.28
CA SER A 75 9.98 -8.26 -22.42
C SER A 75 9.61 -9.73 -22.59
N TYR A 76 9.02 -10.35 -21.55
CA TYR A 76 8.51 -11.72 -21.60
C TYR A 76 7.02 -11.80 -21.97
N ASN A 77 6.33 -10.67 -22.16
CA ASN A 77 4.92 -10.65 -22.57
C ASN A 77 4.76 -10.97 -24.06
N ASP A 78 3.60 -11.49 -24.43
CA ASP A 78 3.22 -11.63 -25.83
C ASP A 78 3.14 -10.26 -26.52
N PHE A 79 3.58 -10.19 -27.78
CA PHE A 79 3.63 -8.93 -28.55
C PHE A 79 2.27 -8.23 -28.69
N ARG A 80 1.17 -9.00 -28.64
CA ARG A 80 -0.21 -8.48 -28.73
C ARG A 80 -0.88 -8.30 -27.36
N ASN A 81 -0.14 -8.46 -26.26
CA ASN A 81 -0.69 -8.28 -24.93
C ASN A 81 -1.11 -6.83 -24.68
N ASN A 82 -2.23 -6.64 -23.98
CA ASN A 82 -2.72 -5.30 -23.64
C ASN A 82 -2.02 -4.76 -22.39
N VAL A 83 -0.81 -4.24 -22.58
CA VAL A 83 0.01 -3.67 -21.50
C VAL A 83 -0.65 -2.47 -20.80
N TYR A 84 -1.52 -1.72 -21.48
CA TYR A 84 -2.22 -0.59 -20.89
C TYR A 84 -3.15 -1.03 -19.76
N ARG A 85 -3.90 -2.13 -19.98
CA ARG A 85 -4.76 -2.71 -18.96
C ARG A 85 -3.94 -3.23 -17.78
N ASP A 86 -2.85 -3.94 -18.06
CA ASP A 86 -2.00 -4.52 -17.01
C ASP A 86 -1.36 -3.43 -16.14
N ALA A 87 -0.85 -2.36 -16.76
CA ALA A 87 -0.28 -1.22 -16.06
C ALA A 87 -1.31 -0.56 -15.14
N LEU A 88 -2.53 -0.31 -15.63
CA LEU A 88 -3.60 0.26 -14.81
C LEU A 88 -3.96 -0.63 -13.61
N VAL A 89 -4.09 -1.94 -13.84
CA VAL A 89 -4.41 -2.89 -12.77
C VAL A 89 -3.30 -2.90 -11.72
N VAL A 90 -2.04 -2.98 -12.13
CA VAL A 90 -0.90 -2.99 -11.20
C VAL A 90 -0.84 -1.70 -10.38
N SER A 91 -0.97 -0.53 -11.02
CA SER A 91 -0.92 0.75 -10.31
C SER A 91 -2.08 0.95 -9.32
N VAL A 92 -3.30 0.55 -9.69
CA VAL A 92 -4.47 0.62 -8.80
C VAL A 92 -4.32 -0.36 -7.64
N MET A 93 -3.88 -1.58 -7.90
CA MET A 93 -3.66 -2.58 -6.86
C MET A 93 -2.57 -2.14 -5.87
N ASP A 94 -1.47 -1.56 -6.34
CA ASP A 94 -0.40 -1.02 -5.49
C ASP A 94 -0.94 0.06 -4.52
N THR A 95 -1.72 1.00 -5.07
CA THR A 95 -2.33 2.08 -4.30
C THR A 95 -3.32 1.56 -3.25
N ILE A 96 -4.22 0.65 -3.64
CA ILE A 96 -5.18 0.03 -2.72
C ILE A 96 -4.47 -0.73 -1.61
N THR A 97 -3.42 -1.49 -1.96
CA THR A 97 -2.65 -2.28 -0.99
C THR A 97 -1.94 -1.38 0.01
N SER A 98 -1.35 -0.29 -0.45
CA SER A 98 -0.73 0.72 0.40
C SER A 98 -1.74 1.39 1.33
N MET A 99 -2.95 1.68 0.85
CA MET A 99 -4.02 2.24 1.67
C MET A 99 -4.48 1.26 2.76
N ILE A 100 -4.70 -0.02 2.43
CA ILE A 100 -5.05 -1.07 3.39
C ILE A 100 -3.93 -1.21 4.44
N SER A 101 -2.67 -1.26 4.00
CA SER A 101 -1.52 -1.33 4.91
C SER A 101 -1.45 -0.12 5.86
N GLY A 102 -1.76 1.08 5.37
CA GLY A 102 -1.90 2.28 6.18
C GLY A 102 -2.97 2.13 7.25
N ILE A 103 -4.18 1.68 6.89
CA ILE A 103 -5.28 1.43 7.83
C ILE A 103 -4.86 0.41 8.91
N VAL A 104 -4.23 -0.70 8.52
CA VAL A 104 -3.73 -1.71 9.47
C VAL A 104 -2.74 -1.08 10.44
N THR A 105 -1.74 -0.37 9.93
CA THR A 105 -0.69 0.25 10.74
C THR A 105 -1.28 1.24 11.74
N PHE A 106 -2.16 2.13 11.28
CA PHE A 106 -2.78 3.14 12.13
C PHE A 106 -3.81 2.56 13.11
N SER A 107 -4.46 1.44 12.79
CA SER A 107 -5.33 0.74 13.75
C SER A 107 -4.54 0.23 14.95
N ILE A 108 -3.36 -0.35 14.72
CA ILE A 108 -2.47 -0.86 15.78
C ILE A 108 -1.86 0.32 16.56
N LEU A 109 -1.42 1.39 15.87
CA LEU A 109 -0.91 2.59 16.53
C LEU A 109 -1.96 3.25 17.43
N GLY A 110 -3.23 3.30 17.00
CA GLY A 110 -4.33 3.85 17.81
C GLY A 110 -4.57 3.04 19.08
N ALA A 111 -4.54 1.71 18.99
CA ALA A 111 -4.64 0.84 20.16
C ALA A 111 -3.44 1.03 21.11
N MET A 112 -2.23 1.12 20.57
CA MET A 112 -1.03 1.42 21.37
C MET A 112 -1.10 2.78 22.06
N ALA A 113 -1.59 3.82 21.36
CA ALA A 113 -1.75 5.15 21.93
C ALA A 113 -2.74 5.14 23.10
N HIS A 114 -3.87 4.43 22.93
CA HIS A 114 -4.86 4.23 23.98
C HIS A 114 -4.29 3.49 25.20
N ASP A 115 -3.56 2.40 25.00
CA ASP A 115 -2.96 1.61 26.09
C ASP A 115 -1.87 2.38 26.85
N LEU A 116 -1.09 3.20 26.15
CA LEU A 116 -0.02 4.00 26.73
C LEU A 116 -0.51 5.34 27.30
N GLY A 117 -1.79 5.68 27.14
CA GLY A 117 -2.37 6.97 27.57
C GLY A 117 -1.73 8.18 26.90
N VAL A 118 -1.12 8.00 25.72
CA VAL A 118 -0.56 9.07 24.90
C VAL A 118 -1.53 9.43 23.79
N PRO A 119 -1.67 10.72 23.45
CA PRO A 119 -2.54 11.17 22.36
C PRO A 119 -2.10 10.65 21.00
#